data_AF-A0A924M684-F1
#
_entry.id   AF-A0A924M684-F1
#
_cell.length_a   1.000
_cell.length_b   1.000
_cell.length_c   1.000
_cell.angle_alpha   90.00
_cell.angle_beta   90.00
_cell.angle_gamma   90.00
#
_symmetry.space_group_name_H-M   'P 1'
#
loop_
_entity.id
_entity.type
_entity.pdbx_description
1 polymer ?
#
loop_
_entity_poly.entity_id
_entity_poly.type
_entity_poly.pdbx_seq_one_letter_code
_entity_poly.pdbx_strand_id
1 'polypeptide(L)' 'MTSLTKRFFHFVLPAFIMALQALLPVHAEALSAKDEKAVQAVVQSQLAAFSKDDADKAFSYAAPELRKTIGSSSAFM' A
#
# COMPACT_ATOMS: atom_id res chain seq x y z
N MET A 1 14.55 35.84 35.29
CA MET A 1 13.27 35.13 35.01
C MET A 1 12.91 35.06 33.52
N THR A 2 13.83 35.39 32.60
CA THR A 2 13.58 35.39 31.14
C THR A 2 14.15 34.16 30.41
N SER A 3 15.06 33.39 31.02
CA SER A 3 15.66 32.19 30.40
C SER A 3 14.82 30.92 30.58
N LEU A 4 14.06 30.82 31.67
CA LEU A 4 13.24 29.64 32.00
C LEU A 4 11.96 29.59 31.14
N THR A 5 11.32 30.72 30.92
CA THR A 5 10.18 30.89 30.01
C THR A 5 10.56 30.65 28.55
N LYS A 6 11.75 31.08 28.11
CA LYS A 6 12.26 30.79 26.75
C LYS A 6 12.53 29.30 26.54
N ARG A 7 13.12 28.60 27.53
CA ARG A 7 13.34 27.15 27.46
C ARG A 7 12.02 26.38 27.44
N PHE A 8 11.06 26.77 28.28
CA PHE A 8 9.72 26.18 28.27
C PHE A 8 9.05 26.33 26.89
N PHE A 9 9.10 27.53 26.30
CA PHE A 9 8.58 27.76 24.95
C PHE A 9 9.31 26.97 23.87
N HIS A 10 10.63 26.80 23.96
CA HIS A 10 11.41 26.05 22.98
C HIS A 10 11.15 24.54 22.98
N PHE A 11 10.67 23.95 24.09
CA PHE A 11 10.34 22.52 24.15
C PHE A 11 8.85 22.24 23.97
N VAL A 12 7.98 23.07 24.53
CA VAL A 12 6.52 22.83 24.48
C VAL A 12 5.95 23.14 23.11
N LEU A 13 6.43 24.19 22.44
CA LEU A 13 5.93 24.58 21.12
C LEU A 13 6.17 23.51 20.03
N PRO A 14 7.40 22.96 19.85
CA PRO A 14 7.59 21.90 18.86
C PRO A 14 6.87 20.60 19.23
N ALA A 15 6.80 20.23 20.51
CA ALA A 15 6.04 19.07 20.95
C ALA A 15 4.53 19.22 20.66
N PHE A 16 3.99 20.41 20.85
CA PHE A 16 2.60 20.74 20.53
C PHE A 16 2.34 20.71 19.02
N ILE A 17 3.25 21.24 18.20
CA ILE A 17 3.17 21.17 16.73
C ILE A 17 3.22 19.71 16.26
N MET A 18 4.10 18.89 16.82
CA MET A 18 4.21 17.47 16.47
C MET A 18 2.95 16.68 16.86
N ALA A 19 2.36 16.99 18.03
CA ALA A 19 1.08 16.41 18.44
C ALA A 19 -0.07 16.85 17.52
N LEU A 20 -0.05 18.10 17.03
CA LEU A 20 -1.04 18.60 16.06
C LEU A 20 -0.91 17.92 14.69
N GLN A 21 0.31 17.61 14.26
CA GLN A 21 0.56 16.86 13.02
C GLN A 21 0.04 15.42 13.09
N ALA A 22 0.05 14.79 14.26
CA ALA A 22 -0.50 13.45 14.45
C ALA A 22 -2.05 13.40 14.34
N LEU A 23 -2.71 14.55 14.44
CA LEU A 23 -4.17 14.68 14.25
C LEU A 23 -4.57 14.91 12.79
N LEU A 24 -3.60 15.14 11.89
CA LEU A 24 -3.89 15.31 10.47
C LEU A 24 -4.20 13.94 9.84
N PRO A 25 -5.28 13.84 9.04
CA PRO A 25 -5.56 12.61 8.33
C PRO A 25 -4.45 12.34 7.31
N VAL A 26 -3.81 11.19 7.44
CA VAL A 26 -2.97 10.64 6.37
C VAL A 26 -3.91 10.12 5.28
N HIS A 27 -3.92 10.80 4.14
CA HIS A 27 -4.63 10.33 2.95
C HIS A 27 -3.65 9.59 2.06
N ALA A 28 -3.97 8.32 1.77
CA ALA A 28 -3.31 7.62 0.69
C ALA A 28 -3.68 8.27 -0.64
N GLU A 29 -2.74 8.27 -1.59
CA GLU A 29 -3.02 8.74 -2.94
C GLU A 29 -4.12 7.86 -3.56
N ALA A 30 -5.15 8.50 -4.12
CA ALA A 30 -6.22 7.80 -4.78
C ALA A 30 -5.72 7.21 -6.11
N LEU A 31 -6.05 5.94 -6.38
CA LEU A 31 -5.81 5.35 -7.69
C LEU A 31 -6.62 6.09 -8.76
N SER A 32 -6.06 6.20 -9.96
CA SER A 32 -6.84 6.68 -11.09
C SER A 32 -7.96 5.68 -11.42
N ALA A 33 -9.10 6.16 -11.90
CA ALA A 33 -10.20 5.27 -12.32
C ALA A 33 -9.79 4.29 -13.44
N LYS A 34 -8.74 4.63 -14.21
CA LYS A 34 -8.17 3.75 -15.24
C LYS A 34 -7.42 2.58 -14.58
N ASP A 35 -6.57 2.89 -13.61
CA ASP A 35 -5.76 1.87 -12.93
C ASP A 35 -6.64 0.96 -12.08
N GLU A 36 -7.67 1.51 -11.43
CA GLU A 36 -8.68 0.74 -10.70
C GLU A 36 -9.32 -0.33 -11.59
N LYS A 37 -9.81 0.07 -12.78
CA LYS A 37 -10.41 -0.86 -13.75
C LYS A 37 -9.41 -1.87 -14.28
N ALA A 38 -8.16 -1.46 -14.53
CA ALA A 38 -7.12 -2.35 -15.01
C ALA A 38 -6.78 -3.43 -13.98
N VAL A 39 -6.63 -3.06 -12.71
CA VAL A 39 -6.39 -4.01 -11.62
C VAL A 39 -7.56 -4.97 -11.47
N GLN A 40 -8.80 -4.47 -11.46
CA GLN A 40 -10.00 -5.32 -11.39
C GLN A 40 -10.04 -6.34 -12.54
N ALA A 41 -9.74 -5.93 -13.77
CA ALA A 41 -9.73 -6.81 -14.93
C ALA A 41 -8.68 -7.93 -14.82
N VAL A 42 -7.48 -7.61 -14.30
CA VAL A 42 -6.43 -8.61 -14.06
C VAL A 42 -6.88 -9.62 -13.01
N VAL A 43 -7.43 -9.16 -11.88
CA VAL A 43 -7.91 -10.03 -10.80
C VAL A 43 -9.05 -10.93 -11.29
N GLN A 44 -10.02 -10.38 -12.02
CA GLN A 44 -11.11 -11.17 -12.60
C GLN A 44 -10.59 -12.25 -13.56
N SER A 45 -9.59 -11.92 -14.38
CA SER A 45 -8.99 -12.88 -15.30
C SER A 45 -8.23 -13.99 -14.57
N GLN A 46 -7.54 -13.65 -13.48
CA GLN A 46 -6.85 -14.62 -12.63
C GLN A 46 -7.84 -15.56 -11.94
N LEU A 47 -8.94 -15.03 -11.38
CA LEU A 47 -10.03 -15.83 -10.79
C LEU A 47 -10.71 -16.74 -11.81
N ALA A 48 -10.92 -16.28 -13.05
CA ALA A 48 -11.49 -17.09 -14.12
C ALA A 48 -10.56 -18.22 -14.59
N ALA A 49 -9.24 -18.06 -14.42
CA ALA A 49 -8.29 -19.14 -14.64
C ALA A 49 -8.29 -20.14 -13.47
N PHE A 50 -8.32 -19.64 -12.23
CA PHE A 50 -8.47 -20.48 -11.04
C PHE A 50 -9.72 -21.34 -11.08
N SER A 51 -10.87 -20.80 -11.51
CA SER A 51 -12.13 -21.56 -11.61
C SER A 51 -12.10 -22.71 -12.63
N LYS A 52 -11.05 -22.80 -13.44
CA LYS A 52 -10.85 -23.83 -14.47
C LYS A 52 -9.66 -24.74 -14.14
N ASP A 53 -9.11 -24.64 -12.94
CA ASP A 53 -7.86 -25.31 -12.53
C ASP A 53 -6.68 -25.02 -13.49
N ASP A 54 -6.68 -23.83 -14.13
CA ASP A 54 -5.63 -23.38 -15.04
C ASP A 54 -4.55 -22.57 -14.30
N ALA A 55 -3.64 -23.30 -13.65
CA ALA A 55 -2.54 -22.75 -12.85
C ALA A 55 -1.62 -21.85 -13.68
N ASP A 56 -1.27 -22.28 -14.89
CA ASP A 56 -0.35 -21.58 -15.78
C ASP A 56 -0.93 -20.22 -16.18
N LYS A 57 -2.21 -20.20 -16.56
CA LYS A 57 -2.90 -18.97 -16.91
C LYS A 57 -3.07 -18.05 -15.71
N ALA A 58 -3.46 -18.57 -14.55
CA ALA A 58 -3.62 -17.79 -13.32
C ALA A 58 -2.28 -17.15 -12.90
N PHE A 59 -1.20 -17.92 -12.94
CA PHE A 59 0.15 -17.46 -12.60
C PHE A 59 0.72 -16.48 -13.64
N SER A 60 0.26 -16.57 -14.90
CA SER A 60 0.59 -15.58 -15.94
C SER A 60 0.05 -14.17 -15.65
N TYR A 61 -0.84 -13.99 -14.67
CA TYR A 61 -1.27 -12.66 -14.23
C TYR A 61 -0.42 -12.11 -13.07
N ALA A 62 0.42 -12.94 -12.44
CA ALA A 62 1.26 -12.52 -11.32
C ALA A 62 2.33 -11.52 -11.76
N ALA A 63 2.61 -10.54 -10.88
CA ALA A 63 3.69 -9.59 -11.06
C ALA A 63 5.05 -10.32 -11.17
N PRO A 64 6.04 -9.76 -11.89
CA PRO A 64 7.34 -10.40 -12.09
C PRO A 64 8.03 -10.84 -10.80
N GLU A 65 8.00 -10.02 -9.74
CA GLU A 65 8.62 -10.35 -8.45
C GLU A 65 7.89 -11.50 -7.73
N LEU A 66 6.57 -11.58 -7.88
CA LEU A 66 5.79 -12.68 -7.33
C LEU A 66 6.11 -13.98 -8.08
N ARG A 67 6.30 -13.91 -9.40
CA ARG A 67 6.72 -15.07 -10.19
C ARG A 67 8.10 -15.59 -9.80
N LYS A 68 9.04 -14.68 -9.48
CA LYS A 68 10.37 -15.06 -8.97
C LYS A 68 10.29 -15.73 -7.60
N THR A 69 9.47 -15.18 -6.71
CA THR A 69 9.34 -15.69 -5.33
C THR A 69 8.61 -17.03 -5.27
N ILE A 70 7.53 -17.21 -6.03
CA ILE A 70 6.74 -18.45 -6.06
C ILE A 70 7.38 -19.50 -6.97
N GLY A 71 8.03 -19.07 -8.05
CA GLY A 71 8.87 -19.93 -8.91
C GLY A 71 8.10 -20.75 -9.95
N SER A 72 6.87 -21.19 -9.68
CA SER A 72 6.09 -21.99 -10.63
C SER A 72 4.58 -21.84 -10.47
N SER A 73 3.84 -22.16 -11.53
CA SER A 73 2.38 -22.26 -11.51
C SER A 73 1.88 -23.36 -10.59
N SER A 74 2.58 -24.50 -10.51
CA SER A 74 2.22 -25.59 -9.60
C SER A 74 2.34 -25.22 -8.12
N ALA A 75 3.25 -24.30 -7.75
CA ALA A 75 3.36 -23.81 -6.37
C ALA A 75 2.35 -22.69 -6.05
N PHE A 76 1.63 -22.20 -7.07
CA PHE A 76 0.66 -21.12 -6.97
C PHE A 76 -0.78 -21.62 -6.77
N MET A 77 -1.06 -22.90 -7.09
CA MET A 77 -2.32 -23.60 -6.84
C MET A 77 -2.19 -24.54 -5.65
#